data_AF-A0A7Z9XDS2-F1
#
_entry.id   AF-A0A7Z9XDS2-F1
#
_cell.length_a   1.000
_cell.length_b   1.000
_cell.length_c   1.000
_cell.angle_alpha   90.00
_cell.angle_beta   90.00
_cell.angle_gamma   90.00
#
_symmetry.space_group_name_H-M   'P 1'
#
loop_
_entity.id
_entity.type
_entity.pdbx_description
1 polymer ?
#
loop_
_entity_poly.entity_id
_entity_poly.type
_entity_poly.pdbx_seq_one_letter_code
_entity_poly.pdbx_strand_id
1 'polypeptide(L)'
;MVWSGIGIIAKIFNADQSILQPASQFALLPAWFLVVYIIVLSLLPLTYRAWQRFKFNSFWTLARAAILIDLAVFVLGWKALGWVNYLFVWLAVHQLGIAWQAGALSGVKKALPWAIGGFAALIALVTLGPYPISMVSVQGEEISNTLPPNLTMLALGVFQGGLTLSLEAPLRKWLAKKKIWTATVLINGMIMTLFLWHVTVLILVAGLALALGGIGLRIAPGISTWWLTRPIWILLLSTVLLTLVPIFLRYERLRARKNASPVPLWRLLIGALLFCIPLAILTLKGITTDNFLGIRFVELALPFLGAALVGIIRK
;
A
#
# COMPACT_ATOMS: atom_id res chain seq x y z
N MET A 1 14.84 -0.74 11.23
CA MET A 1 15.99 0.11 11.62
C MET A 1 15.51 1.29 12.48
N VAL A 2 14.85 2.33 11.93
CA VAL A 2 14.41 3.48 12.75
C VAL A 2 13.43 3.08 13.85
N TRP A 3 12.40 2.30 13.54
CA TRP A 3 11.47 1.77 14.56
C TRP A 3 12.14 0.85 15.58
N SER A 4 13.21 0.15 15.20
CA SER A 4 14.01 -0.65 16.14
C SER A 4 14.72 0.27 17.13
N GLY A 5 15.29 1.39 16.67
CA GLY A 5 15.87 2.42 17.54
C GLY A 5 14.84 3.09 18.44
N ILE A 6 13.66 3.43 17.91
CA ILE A 6 12.55 3.98 18.70
C ILE A 6 12.13 2.99 19.79
N GLY A 7 11.99 1.70 19.47
CA GLY A 7 11.66 0.66 20.45
C GLY A 7 12.70 0.50 21.56
N ILE A 8 14.00 0.58 21.22
CA ILE A 8 15.09 0.52 22.21
C ILE A 8 15.05 1.75 23.14
N ILE A 9 14.91 2.96 22.57
CA ILE A 9 14.81 4.20 23.35
C ILE A 9 13.58 4.16 24.25
N ALA A 10 12.43 3.76 23.73
CA ALA A 10 11.19 3.68 24.49
C ALA A 10 11.28 2.64 25.64
N LYS A 11 11.98 1.52 25.43
CA LYS A 11 12.28 0.53 26.48
C LYS A 11 13.17 1.12 27.58
N ILE A 12 14.15 1.95 27.23
CA ILE A 12 15.02 2.65 28.20
C ILE A 12 14.21 3.62 29.07
N PHE A 13 13.20 4.28 28.50
CA PHE A 13 12.31 5.20 29.21
C PHE A 13 11.10 4.52 29.87
N ASN A 14 11.08 3.19 29.94
CA ASN A 14 10.02 2.40 30.57
C ASN A 14 8.61 2.69 30.00
N ALA A 15 8.55 3.05 28.71
CA ALA A 15 7.28 3.31 28.03
C ALA A 15 6.48 2.01 27.87
N ASP A 16 5.16 2.13 28.02
CA ASP A 16 4.25 0.97 28.02
C ASP A 16 4.31 0.20 26.69
N GLN A 17 4.70 -1.07 26.77
CA GLN A 17 4.79 -1.94 25.60
C GLN A 17 3.42 -2.23 24.98
N SER A 18 2.34 -2.09 25.75
CA SER A 18 0.95 -2.20 25.26
C SER A 18 0.63 -1.14 24.19
N ILE A 19 1.36 -0.02 24.17
CA ILE A 19 1.22 1.07 23.18
C ILE A 19 2.24 0.92 22.06
N LEU A 20 3.49 0.55 22.38
CA LEU A 20 4.58 0.49 21.41
C LEU A 20 4.41 -0.62 20.36
N GLN A 21 3.91 -1.78 20.77
CA GLN A 21 3.74 -2.91 19.85
C GLN A 21 2.66 -2.61 18.78
N PRO A 22 1.43 -2.19 19.14
CA PRO A 22 0.43 -1.75 18.16
C PRO A 22 0.90 -0.56 17.32
N ALA A 23 1.62 0.40 17.92
CA ALA A 23 2.19 1.52 17.18
C ALA A 23 3.17 1.05 16.09
N SER A 24 4.09 0.15 16.42
CA SER A 24 5.06 -0.37 15.44
C SER A 24 4.39 -1.20 14.34
N GLN A 25 3.35 -1.97 14.67
CA GLN A 25 2.55 -2.73 13.70
C GLN A 25 1.81 -1.77 12.75
N PHE A 26 1.17 -0.75 13.29
CA PHE A 26 0.44 0.24 12.49
C PHE A 26 1.38 1.03 11.58
N ALA A 27 2.57 1.39 12.07
CA ALA A 27 3.57 2.09 11.27
C ALA A 27 4.11 1.27 10.10
N LEU A 28 4.20 -0.05 10.27
CA LEU A 28 4.61 -0.96 9.21
C LEU A 28 3.47 -1.40 8.31
N LEU A 29 2.22 -1.10 8.66
CA LEU A 29 1.06 -1.48 7.86
C LEU A 29 1.25 -1.08 6.38
N PRO A 30 1.69 0.14 6.00
CA PRO A 30 1.88 0.47 4.58
C PRO A 30 2.87 -0.44 3.85
N ALA A 31 3.80 -1.10 4.54
CA ALA A 31 4.82 -1.92 3.91
C ALA A 31 4.26 -3.20 3.25
N TRP A 32 3.05 -3.67 3.60
CA TRP A 32 2.43 -4.80 2.90
C TRP A 32 2.20 -4.48 1.42
N PHE A 33 1.91 -3.22 1.09
CA PHE A 33 1.75 -2.77 -0.30
C PHE A 33 3.02 -3.00 -1.10
N LEU A 34 4.20 -2.81 -0.49
CA LEU A 34 5.48 -3.01 -1.18
C LEU A 34 5.71 -4.49 -1.54
N VAL A 35 5.29 -5.41 -0.68
CA VAL A 35 5.31 -6.86 -0.95
C VAL A 35 4.46 -7.16 -2.19
N VAL A 36 3.22 -6.71 -2.18
CA VAL A 36 2.28 -6.91 -3.30
C VAL A 36 2.82 -6.25 -4.57
N TYR A 37 3.36 -5.04 -4.47
CA TYR A 37 3.93 -4.30 -5.59
C TYR A 37 5.07 -5.07 -6.25
N ILE A 38 6.01 -5.64 -5.47
CA ILE A 38 7.11 -6.45 -6.00
C ILE A 38 6.58 -7.72 -6.68
N ILE A 39 5.59 -8.38 -6.10
CA ILE A 39 4.96 -9.58 -6.69
C ILE A 39 4.31 -9.22 -8.03
N VAL A 40 3.50 -8.16 -8.08
CA VAL A 40 2.82 -7.70 -9.29
C VAL A 40 3.83 -7.32 -10.37
N LEU A 41 4.88 -6.58 -10.02
CA LEU A 41 5.95 -6.23 -10.97
C LEU A 41 6.72 -7.45 -11.47
N SER A 42 6.98 -8.44 -10.61
CA SER A 42 7.66 -9.68 -11.01
C SER A 42 6.82 -10.48 -12.02
N LEU A 43 5.50 -10.34 -11.97
CA LEU A 43 4.55 -10.97 -12.89
C LEU A 43 4.21 -10.10 -14.10
N LEU A 44 4.76 -8.89 -14.20
CA LEU A 44 4.57 -7.97 -15.33
C LEU A 44 4.78 -8.63 -16.72
N PRO A 45 5.85 -9.40 -16.98
CA PRO A 45 6.02 -10.01 -18.31
C PRO A 45 4.91 -11.01 -18.64
N LEU A 46 4.37 -11.70 -17.64
CA LEU A 46 3.27 -12.64 -17.81
C LEU A 46 1.94 -11.92 -18.03
N THR A 47 1.63 -10.91 -17.21
CA THR A 47 0.40 -10.12 -17.34
C THR A 47 0.36 -9.37 -18.66
N TYR A 48 1.50 -8.82 -19.11
CA TYR A 48 1.60 -8.15 -20.40
C TYR A 48 1.43 -9.11 -21.58
N ARG A 49 2.06 -10.30 -21.55
CA ARG A 49 1.81 -11.35 -22.57
C ARG A 49 0.36 -11.80 -22.58
N ALA A 50 -0.26 -11.96 -21.41
CA ALA A 50 -1.68 -12.29 -21.29
C ALA A 50 -2.56 -11.20 -21.91
N TRP A 51 -2.24 -9.92 -21.69
CA TRP A 51 -2.92 -8.81 -22.35
C TRP A 51 -2.74 -8.82 -23.87
N GLN A 52 -1.54 -9.06 -24.37
CA GLN A 52 -1.29 -9.11 -25.81
C GLN A 52 -2.13 -10.20 -26.50
N ARG A 53 -2.27 -11.37 -25.86
CA ARG A 53 -3.01 -12.53 -26.41
C ARG A 53 -4.52 -12.46 -26.19
N PHE A 54 -4.97 -12.01 -25.01
CA PHE A 54 -6.36 -12.13 -24.58
C PHE A 54 -7.07 -10.78 -24.36
N LYS A 55 -6.34 -9.65 -24.39
CA LYS A 55 -6.90 -8.30 -24.15
C LYS A 55 -7.72 -8.28 -22.86
N PHE A 56 -8.93 -7.71 -22.86
CA PHE A 56 -9.79 -7.65 -21.68
C PHE A 56 -10.17 -9.01 -21.08
N ASN A 57 -10.05 -10.13 -21.81
CA ASN A 57 -10.24 -11.44 -21.18
C ASN A 57 -9.18 -11.74 -20.12
N SER A 58 -7.99 -11.15 -20.18
CA SER A 58 -7.00 -11.30 -19.10
C SER A 58 -7.51 -10.68 -17.79
N PHE A 59 -8.13 -9.50 -17.88
CA PHE A 59 -8.78 -8.83 -16.74
C PHE A 59 -9.95 -9.66 -16.20
N TRP A 60 -10.89 -10.07 -17.06
CA TRP A 60 -12.08 -10.80 -16.63
C TRP A 60 -11.76 -12.18 -16.06
N THR A 61 -10.70 -12.83 -16.53
CA THR A 61 -10.23 -14.11 -15.98
C THR A 61 -9.75 -13.93 -14.54
N LEU A 62 -8.98 -12.87 -14.26
CA LEU A 62 -8.53 -12.54 -12.90
C LEU A 62 -9.70 -12.12 -12.01
N ALA A 63 -10.63 -11.33 -12.53
CA ALA A 63 -11.84 -10.94 -11.80
C ALA A 63 -12.70 -12.16 -11.42
N ARG A 64 -12.90 -13.10 -12.35
CA ARG A 64 -13.61 -14.37 -12.10
C ARG A 64 -12.88 -15.22 -11.07
N ALA A 65 -11.56 -15.30 -11.14
CA ALA A 65 -10.77 -15.99 -10.11
C ALA A 65 -10.99 -15.37 -8.73
N ALA A 66 -10.99 -14.03 -8.63
CA ALA A 66 -11.27 -13.35 -7.36
C ALA A 66 -12.68 -13.65 -6.81
N ILE A 67 -13.69 -13.66 -7.69
CA ILE A 67 -15.07 -14.05 -7.34
C ILE A 67 -15.11 -15.48 -6.81
N LEU A 68 -14.45 -16.44 -7.47
CA LEU A 68 -14.43 -17.84 -7.04
C LEU A 68 -13.76 -18.01 -5.68
N ILE A 69 -12.70 -17.27 -5.40
CA ILE A 69 -12.05 -17.29 -4.08
C ILE A 69 -12.97 -16.70 -3.02
N ASP A 70 -13.63 -15.57 -3.29
CA ASP A 70 -14.58 -14.99 -2.33
C ASP A 70 -15.74 -15.95 -2.06
N LEU A 71 -16.28 -16.61 -3.08
CA LEU A 71 -17.29 -17.65 -2.89
C LEU A 71 -16.76 -18.80 -2.03
N ALA A 72 -15.53 -19.26 -2.24
CA ALA A 72 -14.94 -20.29 -1.39
C ALA A 72 -14.75 -19.82 0.07
N VAL A 73 -14.40 -18.55 0.29
CA VAL A 73 -14.24 -17.99 1.63
C VAL A 73 -15.59 -17.84 2.34
N PHE A 74 -16.58 -17.25 1.68
CA PHE A 74 -17.87 -16.94 2.29
C PHE A 74 -18.84 -18.12 2.34
N VAL A 75 -18.85 -18.98 1.31
CA VAL A 75 -19.79 -20.11 1.22
C VAL A 75 -19.20 -21.39 1.80
N LEU A 76 -17.93 -21.70 1.51
CA LEU A 76 -17.28 -22.94 1.99
C LEU A 76 -16.51 -22.74 3.31
N GLY A 77 -16.41 -21.50 3.80
CA GLY A 77 -15.69 -21.17 5.04
C GLY A 77 -14.16 -21.29 4.93
N TRP A 78 -13.62 -21.39 3.71
CA TRP A 78 -12.18 -21.61 3.47
C TRP A 78 -11.38 -20.31 3.61
N LYS A 79 -11.35 -19.72 4.81
CA LYS A 79 -10.75 -18.41 5.11
C LYS A 79 -9.30 -18.26 4.61
N ALA A 80 -8.52 -19.34 4.62
CA ALA A 80 -7.14 -19.33 4.15
C ALA A 80 -6.99 -18.99 2.65
N LEU A 81 -8.00 -19.32 1.82
CA LEU A 81 -7.95 -19.01 0.39
C LEU A 81 -8.04 -17.52 0.09
N GLY A 82 -8.62 -16.72 1.00
CA GLY A 82 -8.70 -15.27 0.83
C GLY A 82 -7.34 -14.61 0.60
N TRP A 83 -6.25 -15.16 1.16
CA TRP A 83 -4.89 -14.66 0.92
C TRP A 83 -4.45 -14.74 -0.54
N VAL A 84 -5.02 -15.66 -1.33
CA VAL A 84 -4.74 -15.77 -2.77
C VAL A 84 -5.34 -14.58 -3.54
N ASN A 85 -6.38 -13.93 -3.02
CA ASN A 85 -6.97 -12.76 -3.68
C ASN A 85 -6.05 -11.54 -3.73
N TYR A 86 -5.02 -11.47 -2.90
CA TYR A 86 -3.94 -10.50 -3.12
C TYR A 86 -3.39 -10.59 -4.54
N LEU A 87 -3.23 -11.80 -5.06
CA LEU A 87 -2.73 -11.98 -6.41
C LEU A 87 -3.76 -11.53 -7.44
N PHE A 88 -4.97 -12.09 -7.38
CA PHE A 88 -5.96 -11.88 -8.44
C PHE A 88 -6.51 -10.45 -8.48
N VAL A 89 -6.85 -9.87 -7.34
CA VAL A 89 -7.40 -8.50 -7.26
C VAL A 89 -6.38 -7.49 -7.75
N TRP A 90 -5.15 -7.54 -7.24
CA TRP A 90 -4.13 -6.54 -7.60
C TRP A 90 -3.60 -6.72 -9.02
N LEU A 91 -3.48 -7.96 -9.52
CA LEU A 91 -3.16 -8.18 -10.94
C LEU A 91 -4.30 -7.72 -11.85
N ALA A 92 -5.57 -7.87 -11.46
CA ALA A 92 -6.71 -7.38 -12.24
C ALA A 92 -6.69 -5.84 -12.30
N VAL A 93 -6.47 -5.15 -11.17
CA VAL A 93 -6.29 -3.69 -11.16
C VAL A 93 -5.08 -3.29 -12.03
N HIS A 94 -3.98 -4.03 -11.96
CA HIS A 94 -2.81 -3.78 -12.81
C HIS A 94 -3.11 -3.95 -14.31
N GLN A 95 -3.97 -4.91 -14.70
CA GLN A 95 -4.40 -5.07 -16.09
C GLN A 95 -5.15 -3.83 -16.62
N LEU A 96 -5.86 -3.07 -15.77
CA LEU A 96 -6.46 -1.80 -16.17
C LEU A 96 -5.39 -0.76 -16.55
N GLY A 97 -4.26 -0.76 -15.85
CA GLY A 97 -3.11 0.08 -16.20
C GLY A 97 -2.51 -0.29 -17.56
N ILE A 98 -2.39 -1.59 -17.86
CA ILE A 98 -1.97 -2.08 -19.18
C ILE A 98 -3.00 -1.70 -20.25
N ALA A 99 -4.29 -1.81 -19.95
CA ALA A 99 -5.37 -1.42 -20.84
C ALA A 99 -5.33 0.08 -21.16
N TRP A 100 -5.03 0.92 -20.18
CA TRP A 100 -4.79 2.35 -20.39
C TRP A 100 -3.56 2.61 -21.26
N GLN A 101 -2.41 1.98 -20.96
CA GLN A 101 -1.19 2.12 -21.77
C GLN A 101 -1.42 1.71 -23.23
N ALA A 102 -2.25 0.68 -23.45
CA ALA A 102 -2.63 0.21 -24.78
C ALA A 102 -3.72 1.08 -25.46
N GLY A 103 -4.17 2.17 -24.83
CA GLY A 103 -5.21 3.07 -25.35
C GLY A 103 -6.64 2.50 -25.30
N ALA A 104 -6.83 1.31 -24.71
CA ALA A 104 -8.12 0.62 -24.67
C ALA A 104 -9.14 1.34 -23.76
N LEU A 105 -8.66 2.06 -22.75
CA LEU A 105 -9.48 2.90 -21.84
C LEU A 105 -9.29 4.40 -22.09
N SER A 106 -8.64 4.78 -23.20
CA SER A 106 -8.38 6.20 -23.49
C SER A 106 -9.67 6.94 -23.81
N GLY A 107 -9.91 8.03 -23.06
CA GLY A 107 -11.02 8.95 -23.27
C GLY A 107 -12.27 8.67 -22.42
N VAL A 108 -12.99 9.74 -22.12
CA VAL A 108 -14.14 9.76 -21.19
C VAL A 108 -15.19 8.70 -21.53
N LYS A 109 -15.55 8.56 -22.82
CA LYS A 109 -16.59 7.61 -23.26
C LYS A 109 -16.25 6.15 -22.93
N LYS A 110 -14.96 5.80 -22.89
CA LYS A 110 -14.50 4.43 -22.57
C LYS A 110 -14.24 4.26 -21.07
N ALA A 111 -13.72 5.28 -20.39
CA ALA A 111 -13.37 5.21 -18.98
C ALA A 111 -14.55 5.39 -18.02
N LEU A 112 -15.50 6.27 -18.36
CA LEU A 112 -16.64 6.59 -17.49
C LEU A 112 -17.55 5.39 -17.20
N PRO A 113 -17.87 4.49 -18.16
CA PRO A 113 -18.63 3.28 -17.87
C PRO A 113 -17.94 2.37 -16.84
N TRP A 114 -16.61 2.30 -16.83
CA TRP A 114 -15.86 1.55 -15.82
C TRP A 114 -15.95 2.22 -14.45
N ALA A 115 -15.90 3.55 -14.40
CA ALA A 115 -16.11 4.28 -13.15
C ALA A 115 -17.51 3.97 -12.57
N ILE A 116 -18.56 4.18 -13.37
CA ILE A 116 -19.95 3.98 -12.96
C ILE A 116 -20.19 2.50 -12.61
N GLY A 117 -19.70 1.57 -13.44
CA GLY A 117 -19.85 0.13 -13.20
C GLY A 117 -19.12 -0.34 -11.95
N GLY A 118 -17.90 0.13 -11.71
CA GLY A 118 -17.15 -0.15 -10.48
C GLY A 118 -17.84 0.40 -9.24
N PHE A 119 -18.39 1.61 -9.33
CA PHE A 119 -19.12 2.23 -8.22
C PHE A 119 -20.45 1.52 -7.92
N ALA A 120 -21.22 1.20 -8.96
CA ALA A 120 -22.46 0.46 -8.83
C ALA A 120 -22.22 -0.96 -8.26
N ALA A 121 -21.18 -1.65 -8.74
CA ALA A 121 -20.77 -2.94 -8.20
C ALA A 121 -20.33 -2.82 -6.74
N LEU A 122 -19.57 -1.79 -6.38
CA LEU A 122 -19.15 -1.55 -5.00
C LEU A 122 -20.35 -1.36 -4.07
N ILE A 123 -21.32 -0.51 -4.48
CA ILE A 123 -22.56 -0.31 -3.72
C ILE A 123 -23.30 -1.63 -3.57
N ALA A 124 -23.53 -2.36 -4.67
CA ALA A 124 -24.27 -3.62 -4.64
C ALA A 124 -23.60 -4.67 -3.74
N LEU A 125 -22.27 -4.77 -3.77
CA LEU A 125 -21.53 -5.71 -2.93
C LEU A 125 -21.67 -5.37 -1.44
N VAL A 126 -21.62 -4.10 -1.09
CA VAL A 126 -21.68 -3.65 0.31
C VAL A 126 -23.12 -3.65 0.86
N THR A 127 -24.13 -3.41 0.03
CA THR A 127 -25.53 -3.35 0.48
C THR A 127 -26.27 -4.68 0.38
N LEU A 128 -25.98 -5.49 -0.64
CA LEU A 128 -26.66 -6.77 -0.88
C LEU A 128 -25.75 -7.98 -0.57
N GLY A 129 -24.43 -7.79 -0.62
CA GLY A 129 -23.47 -8.84 -0.35
C GLY A 129 -23.03 -8.91 1.11
N PRO A 130 -22.25 -9.93 1.49
CA PRO A 130 -21.75 -10.13 2.85
C PRO A 130 -20.59 -9.19 3.22
N TYR A 131 -20.39 -8.10 2.47
CA TYR A 131 -19.21 -7.25 2.57
C TYR A 131 -19.46 -6.03 3.46
N PRO A 132 -18.53 -5.67 4.36
CA PRO A 132 -18.67 -4.50 5.20
C PRO A 132 -18.57 -3.19 4.39
N ILE A 133 -19.15 -2.11 4.94
CA ILE A 133 -19.07 -0.77 4.34
C ILE A 133 -17.66 -0.21 4.43
N SER A 134 -16.91 -0.55 5.48
CA SER A 134 -15.55 -0.05 5.65
C SER A 134 -14.60 -0.66 4.61
N MET A 135 -13.99 0.20 3.80
CA MET A 135 -12.94 -0.18 2.85
C MET A 135 -11.56 -0.26 3.52
N VAL A 136 -11.50 -0.12 4.84
CA VAL A 136 -10.28 -0.23 5.65
C VAL A 136 -10.59 -1.16 6.81
N SER A 137 -9.61 -1.95 7.27
CA SER A 137 -9.79 -2.76 8.47
C SER A 137 -10.11 -1.87 9.69
N VAL A 138 -11.30 -2.05 10.27
CA VAL A 138 -11.71 -1.42 11.52
C VAL A 138 -11.52 -2.42 12.66
N GLN A 139 -11.02 -1.95 13.81
CA GLN A 139 -10.93 -2.80 14.99
C GLN A 139 -12.34 -3.15 15.48
N GLY A 140 -12.63 -4.45 15.57
CA GLY A 140 -13.94 -4.96 16.01
C GLY A 140 -14.84 -5.52 14.90
N GLU A 141 -14.49 -5.35 13.62
CA GLU A 141 -15.18 -6.04 12.52
C GLU A 141 -14.54 -7.42 12.26
N GLU A 142 -15.36 -8.48 12.17
CA GLU A 142 -14.87 -9.84 11.89
C GLU A 142 -14.37 -10.02 10.46
N ILE A 143 -14.92 -9.23 9.52
CA ILE A 143 -14.62 -9.30 8.09
C ILE A 143 -13.96 -7.97 7.71
N SER A 144 -12.84 -8.03 7.00
CA SER A 144 -12.18 -6.86 6.42
C SER A 144 -12.18 -6.95 4.90
N ASN A 145 -12.39 -5.81 4.24
CA ASN A 145 -12.25 -5.71 2.78
C ASN A 145 -10.79 -5.66 2.30
N THR A 146 -9.82 -5.43 3.19
CA THR A 146 -8.42 -5.17 2.82
C THR A 146 -7.43 -6.24 3.27
N LEU A 147 -7.79 -7.04 4.27
CA LEU A 147 -6.93 -8.05 4.89
C LEU A 147 -7.72 -9.37 5.10
N PRO A 148 -7.79 -10.25 4.08
CA PRO A 148 -7.27 -10.12 2.72
C PRO A 148 -8.19 -9.30 1.79
N PRO A 149 -7.67 -8.77 0.65
CA PRO A 149 -8.47 -8.02 -0.30
C PRO A 149 -9.52 -8.92 -0.94
N ASN A 150 -10.73 -8.41 -1.08
CA ASN A 150 -11.84 -9.13 -1.71
C ASN A 150 -12.36 -8.37 -2.94
N LEU A 151 -13.47 -8.83 -3.50
CA LEU A 151 -14.08 -8.27 -4.71
C LEU A 151 -14.43 -6.78 -4.58
N THR A 152 -14.72 -6.28 -3.38
CA THR A 152 -14.97 -4.84 -3.16
C THR A 152 -13.73 -4.00 -3.49
N MET A 153 -12.53 -4.49 -3.20
CA MET A 153 -11.28 -3.80 -3.55
C MET A 153 -11.05 -3.76 -5.05
N LEU A 154 -11.46 -4.81 -5.78
CA LEU A 154 -11.44 -4.79 -7.24
C LEU A 154 -12.43 -3.76 -7.79
N ALA A 155 -13.66 -3.75 -7.28
CA ALA A 155 -14.70 -2.79 -7.67
C ALA A 155 -14.26 -1.34 -7.39
N LEU A 156 -13.66 -1.10 -6.22
CA LEU A 156 -13.10 0.19 -5.83
C LEU A 156 -11.95 0.60 -6.76
N GLY A 157 -11.02 -0.31 -7.07
CA GLY A 157 -9.92 -0.05 -8.00
C GLY A 157 -10.41 0.26 -9.42
N VAL A 158 -11.44 -0.44 -9.89
CA VAL A 158 -12.13 -0.17 -11.16
C VAL A 158 -12.78 1.20 -11.15
N PHE A 159 -13.50 1.56 -10.08
CA PHE A 159 -14.13 2.86 -9.92
C PHE A 159 -13.09 3.99 -9.96
N GLN A 160 -12.06 3.91 -9.11
CA GLN A 160 -11.02 4.92 -8.99
C GLN A 160 -10.20 5.05 -10.29
N GLY A 161 -9.87 3.92 -10.92
CA GLY A 161 -9.17 3.88 -12.20
C GLY A 161 -10.01 4.51 -13.31
N GLY A 162 -11.26 4.08 -13.46
CA GLY A 162 -12.19 4.63 -14.45
C GLY A 162 -12.42 6.13 -14.25
N LEU A 163 -12.60 6.59 -13.01
CA LEU A 163 -12.77 8.00 -12.69
C LEU A 163 -11.52 8.80 -13.07
N THR A 164 -10.35 8.34 -12.67
CA THR A 164 -9.07 9.00 -12.99
C THR A 164 -8.86 9.12 -14.49
N LEU A 165 -9.11 8.03 -15.23
CA LEU A 165 -8.98 8.00 -16.69
C LEU A 165 -10.04 8.84 -17.41
N SER A 166 -11.24 8.97 -16.83
CA SER A 166 -12.26 9.89 -17.34
C SER A 166 -11.82 11.36 -17.25
N LEU A 167 -10.95 11.68 -16.29
CA LEU A 167 -10.35 12.99 -16.09
C LEU A 167 -9.00 13.15 -16.80
N GLU A 168 -8.59 12.18 -17.62
CA GLU A 168 -7.27 12.19 -18.26
C GLU A 168 -7.04 13.44 -19.12
N ALA A 169 -8.02 13.83 -19.95
CA ALA A 169 -7.89 15.00 -20.83
C ALA A 169 -7.68 16.32 -20.06
N PRO A 170 -8.52 16.70 -19.07
CA PRO A 170 -8.28 17.90 -18.28
C PRO A 170 -7.00 17.81 -17.44
N LEU A 171 -6.66 16.64 -16.89
CA LEU A 171 -5.42 16.45 -16.14
C LEU A 171 -4.18 16.64 -17.02
N ARG A 172 -4.16 16.12 -18.24
CA ARG A 172 -3.07 16.33 -19.21
C ARG A 172 -2.90 17.81 -19.55
N LYS A 173 -4.00 18.55 -19.76
CA LYS A 173 -3.94 20.01 -19.99
C LYS A 173 -3.37 20.75 -18.79
N TRP A 174 -3.72 20.34 -17.58
CA TRP A 174 -3.21 20.94 -16.35
C TRP A 174 -1.72 20.64 -16.14
N LEU A 175 -1.31 19.40 -16.38
CA LEU A 175 0.08 18.93 -16.30
C LEU A 175 0.99 19.50 -17.39
N ALA A 176 0.45 20.06 -18.48
CA ALA A 176 1.24 20.79 -19.47
C ALA A 176 1.91 22.06 -18.88
N LYS A 177 1.42 22.56 -17.73
CA LYS A 177 2.03 23.69 -17.02
C LYS A 177 3.32 23.24 -16.34
N LYS A 178 4.47 23.83 -16.72
CA LYS A 178 5.81 23.50 -16.18
C LYS A 178 5.86 23.44 -14.65
N LYS A 179 5.27 24.42 -13.95
CA LYS A 179 5.25 24.44 -12.47
C LYS A 179 4.60 23.19 -11.88
N ILE A 180 3.49 22.76 -12.48
CA ILE A 180 2.70 21.62 -11.99
C ILE A 180 3.42 20.32 -12.34
N TRP A 181 3.91 20.20 -13.58
CA TRP A 181 4.72 19.06 -13.98
C TRP A 181 5.95 18.86 -13.09
N THR A 182 6.71 19.94 -12.83
CA THR A 182 7.88 19.88 -11.95
C THR A 182 7.50 19.45 -10.54
N ALA A 183 6.41 19.99 -9.98
CA ALA A 183 5.92 19.59 -8.66
C ALA A 183 5.52 18.10 -8.64
N THR A 184 4.81 17.62 -9.66
CA THR A 184 4.43 16.20 -9.80
C THR A 184 5.66 15.30 -9.90
N VAL A 185 6.66 15.65 -10.71
CA VAL A 185 7.89 14.86 -10.85
C VAL A 185 8.68 14.85 -9.53
N LEU A 186 8.75 15.99 -8.83
CA LEU A 186 9.42 16.09 -7.53
C LEU A 186 8.74 15.21 -6.49
N ILE A 187 7.42 15.31 -6.35
CA ILE A 187 6.62 14.51 -5.40
C ILE A 187 6.70 13.03 -5.77
N ASN A 188 6.58 12.69 -7.06
CA ASN A 188 6.71 11.32 -7.54
C ASN A 188 8.10 10.74 -7.22
N GLY A 189 9.16 11.55 -7.30
CA GLY A 189 10.51 11.15 -6.92
C GLY A 189 10.69 10.83 -5.42
N MET A 190 9.77 11.28 -4.56
CA MET A 190 9.77 11.01 -3.12
C MET A 190 8.52 10.24 -2.65
N ILE A 191 7.68 9.76 -3.57
CA ILE A 191 6.35 9.23 -3.22
C ILE A 191 6.46 7.98 -2.35
N MET A 192 7.47 7.14 -2.57
CA MET A 192 7.73 5.96 -1.76
C MET A 192 8.18 6.34 -0.35
N THR A 193 9.02 7.37 -0.21
CA THR A 193 9.41 7.95 1.08
C THR A 193 8.17 8.47 1.81
N LEU A 194 7.37 9.32 1.16
CA LEU A 194 6.14 9.86 1.74
C LEU A 194 5.20 8.74 2.18
N PHE A 195 5.00 7.74 1.33
CA PHE A 195 4.15 6.59 1.59
C PHE A 195 4.62 5.73 2.77
N LEU A 196 5.92 5.49 2.94
CA LEU A 196 6.42 4.70 4.07
C LEU A 196 6.42 5.48 5.39
N TRP A 197 6.69 6.78 5.35
CA TRP A 197 6.91 7.57 6.57
C TRP A 197 5.67 8.28 7.10
N HIS A 198 4.62 8.51 6.29
CA HIS A 198 3.46 9.29 6.74
C HIS A 198 2.74 8.66 7.95
N VAL A 199 2.60 7.33 8.02
CA VAL A 199 1.98 6.67 9.19
C VAL A 199 2.88 6.75 10.42
N THR A 200 4.20 6.67 10.22
CA THR A 200 5.16 6.87 11.32
C THR A 200 5.05 8.28 11.89
N VAL A 201 5.00 9.31 11.03
CA VAL A 201 4.79 10.70 11.45
C VAL A 201 3.45 10.87 12.16
N LEU A 202 2.38 10.28 11.64
CA LEU A 202 1.07 10.29 12.29
C LEU A 202 1.14 9.75 13.72
N ILE A 203 1.77 8.60 13.92
CA ILE A 203 1.88 7.97 15.24
C ILE A 203 2.73 8.82 16.18
N LEU A 204 3.86 9.36 15.72
CA LEU A 204 4.74 10.19 16.56
C LEU A 204 4.04 11.49 16.99
N VAL A 205 3.37 12.17 16.07
CA VAL A 205 2.63 13.41 16.36
C VAL A 205 1.43 13.11 17.25
N ALA A 206 0.68 12.03 17.01
CA ALA A 206 -0.43 11.62 17.86
C ALA A 206 0.05 11.22 19.27
N GLY A 207 1.16 10.49 19.37
CA GLY A 207 1.78 10.12 20.65
C GLY A 207 2.25 11.34 21.45
N LEU A 208 2.85 12.33 20.78
CA LEU A 208 3.22 13.60 21.40
C LEU A 208 1.97 14.39 21.87
N ALA A 209 0.94 14.44 21.04
CA ALA A 209 -0.32 15.10 21.41
C ALA A 209 -0.98 14.43 22.62
N LEU A 210 -0.92 13.10 22.73
CA LEU A 210 -1.35 12.35 23.92
C LEU A 210 -0.51 12.70 25.15
N ALA A 211 0.81 12.73 25.02
CA ALA A 211 1.72 13.10 26.12
C ALA A 211 1.50 14.54 26.64
N LEU A 212 1.11 15.46 25.74
CA LEU A 212 0.76 16.84 26.07
C LEU A 212 -0.69 17.00 26.57
N GLY A 213 -1.35 15.93 27.00
CA GLY A 213 -2.70 15.95 27.56
C GLY A 213 -3.82 15.66 26.56
N GLY A 214 -3.51 15.12 25.37
CA GLY A 214 -4.50 14.72 24.37
C GLY A 214 -5.07 15.88 23.55
N ILE A 215 -4.27 16.92 23.30
CA ILE A 215 -4.69 18.11 22.56
C ILE A 215 -5.16 17.71 21.15
N GLY A 216 -6.38 18.08 20.79
CA GLY A 216 -6.97 17.78 19.47
C GLY A 216 -7.39 16.33 19.23
N LEU A 217 -7.16 15.42 20.20
CA LEU A 217 -7.54 13.99 20.11
C LEU A 217 -8.83 13.66 20.87
N ARG A 218 -9.26 14.54 21.79
CA ARG A 218 -10.48 14.35 22.61
C ARG A 218 -11.79 14.69 21.87
N ILE A 219 -11.69 15.19 20.64
CA ILE A 219 -12.87 15.59 19.86
C ILE A 219 -13.51 14.34 19.27
N ALA A 220 -14.78 14.11 19.60
CA ALA A 220 -15.53 12.97 19.10
C ALA A 220 -15.58 12.94 17.56
N PRO A 221 -15.29 11.79 16.92
CA PRO A 221 -15.39 11.64 15.47
C PRO A 221 -16.79 11.93 14.93
N GLY A 222 -16.86 12.50 13.72
CA GLY A 222 -18.13 12.68 12.98
C GLY A 222 -18.88 13.99 13.25
N ILE A 223 -18.47 14.80 14.24
CA ILE A 223 -19.09 16.11 14.53
C ILE A 223 -18.46 17.22 13.66
N SER A 224 -19.18 18.32 13.43
CA SER A 224 -18.69 19.48 12.67
C SER A 224 -17.35 20.03 13.19
N THR A 225 -17.19 20.11 14.51
CA THR A 225 -15.95 20.53 15.17
C THR A 225 -14.77 19.63 14.83
N TRP A 226 -15.01 18.32 14.73
CA TRP A 226 -13.99 17.35 14.32
C TRP A 226 -13.51 17.63 12.90
N TRP A 227 -14.43 17.86 11.95
CA TRP A 227 -14.10 18.19 10.56
C TRP A 227 -13.29 19.49 10.44
N LEU A 228 -13.60 20.52 11.23
CA LEU A 228 -12.85 21.78 11.24
C LEU A 228 -11.39 21.61 11.70
N THR A 229 -11.10 20.63 12.55
CA THR A 229 -9.71 20.36 12.96
C THR A 229 -8.88 19.62 11.91
N ARG A 230 -9.51 18.94 10.94
CA ARG A 230 -8.80 18.08 9.98
C ARG A 230 -7.86 18.84 9.04
N PRO A 231 -8.21 20.02 8.49
CA PRO A 231 -7.25 20.83 7.74
C PRO A 231 -5.99 21.19 8.55
N ILE A 232 -6.16 21.50 9.84
CA ILE A 232 -5.04 21.81 10.75
C ILE A 232 -4.16 20.58 10.95
N TRP A 233 -4.76 19.42 11.21
CA TRP A 233 -4.02 18.15 11.33
C TRP A 233 -3.28 17.78 10.04
N ILE A 234 -3.92 17.93 8.87
CA ILE A 234 -3.30 17.65 7.56
C ILE A 234 -2.10 18.58 7.34
N LEU A 235 -2.25 19.87 7.65
CA LEU A 235 -1.16 20.84 7.51
C LEU A 235 -0.01 20.52 8.47
N LEU A 236 -0.30 20.26 9.75
CA LEU A 236 0.69 19.88 10.75
C LEU A 236 1.47 18.64 10.33
N LEU A 237 0.77 17.56 9.99
CA LEU A 237 1.38 16.29 9.57
C LEU A 237 2.17 16.44 8.28
N SER A 238 1.66 17.20 7.31
CA SER A 238 2.36 17.46 6.05
C SER A 238 3.64 18.26 6.27
N THR A 239 3.60 19.28 7.13
CA THR A 239 4.79 20.08 7.47
C THR A 239 5.83 19.20 8.15
N VAL A 240 5.46 18.44 9.18
CA VAL A 240 6.39 17.53 9.88
C VAL A 240 6.99 16.50 8.92
N LEU A 241 6.15 15.89 8.08
CA LEU A 241 6.60 14.91 7.10
C LEU A 241 7.59 15.53 6.10
N LEU A 242 7.26 16.68 5.49
CA LEU A 242 8.12 17.35 4.52
C LEU A 242 9.43 17.86 5.13
N THR A 243 9.46 18.19 6.42
CA THR A 243 10.69 18.53 7.14
C THR A 243 11.60 17.30 7.35
N LEU A 244 11.01 16.12 7.58
CA LEU A 244 11.77 14.88 7.80
C LEU A 244 12.20 14.18 6.50
N VAL A 245 11.45 14.36 5.41
CA VAL A 245 11.72 13.72 4.10
C VAL A 245 13.17 13.91 3.61
N PRO A 246 13.81 15.09 3.68
CA PRO A 246 15.21 15.26 3.27
C PRO A 246 16.18 14.34 4.01
N ILE A 247 15.91 14.05 5.28
CA ILE A 247 16.73 13.15 6.11
C ILE A 247 16.61 11.73 5.57
N PHE A 248 15.38 11.27 5.29
CA PHE A 248 15.13 9.92 4.77
C PHE A 248 15.60 9.74 3.33
N LEU A 249 15.40 10.75 2.47
CA LEU A 249 15.87 10.72 1.08
C LEU A 249 17.38 10.54 0.96
N ARG A 250 18.15 10.99 1.94
CA ARG A 250 19.61 10.75 1.98
C ARG A 250 19.92 9.25 2.06
N TYR A 251 19.13 8.48 2.79
CA TYR A 251 19.32 7.05 3.00
C TYR A 251 18.59 6.19 1.96
N GLU A 252 17.49 6.68 1.39
CA GLU A 252 16.70 5.96 0.39
C GLU A 252 17.20 6.14 -1.05
N ARG A 253 18.00 7.16 -1.33
CA ARG A 253 18.67 7.34 -2.64
C ARG A 253 19.78 6.31 -2.81
N LEU A 254 19.39 5.08 -3.12
CA LEU A 254 20.28 4.12 -3.75
C LEU A 254 20.61 4.65 -5.16
N ARG A 255 21.87 5.02 -5.40
CA ARG A 255 22.32 5.45 -6.74
C ARG A 255 22.02 4.33 -7.73
N ALA A 256 21.17 4.61 -8.71
CA ALA A 256 20.97 3.71 -9.83
C ALA A 256 22.34 3.43 -10.47
N ARG A 257 22.71 2.14 -10.55
CA ARG A 257 23.96 1.74 -11.21
C ARG A 257 23.83 2.10 -12.69
N LYS A 258 24.67 3.02 -13.17
CA LYS A 258 24.74 3.38 -14.59
C LYS A 258 25.02 2.17 -15.50
N ASN A 259 25.67 1.13 -14.97
CA ASN A 259 26.00 -0.12 -15.66
C ASN A 259 25.62 -1.34 -14.80
N ALA A 260 24.33 -1.60 -14.62
CA ALA A 260 23.90 -2.84 -13.97
C ALA A 260 24.01 -3.99 -14.99
N SER A 261 24.91 -4.94 -14.75
CA SER A 261 24.93 -6.20 -15.52
C SER A 261 23.59 -6.93 -15.33
N PRO A 262 23.06 -7.59 -16.37
CA PRO A 262 21.81 -8.34 -16.25
C PRO A 262 21.93 -9.40 -15.15
N VAL A 263 21.11 -9.26 -14.11
CA VAL A 263 21.06 -10.19 -12.98
C VAL A 263 20.24 -11.41 -13.43
N PRO A 264 20.71 -12.65 -13.21
CA PRO A 264 19.95 -13.83 -13.62
C PRO A 264 18.62 -13.93 -12.85
N LEU A 265 17.58 -14.40 -13.53
CA LEU A 265 16.19 -14.42 -13.04
C LEU A 265 16.05 -15.10 -11.66
N TRP A 266 16.75 -16.22 -11.44
CA TRP A 266 16.69 -16.93 -10.17
C TRP A 266 17.21 -16.09 -9.00
N ARG A 267 18.25 -15.25 -9.19
CA ARG A 267 18.74 -14.33 -8.15
C ARG A 267 17.73 -13.23 -7.85
N LEU A 268 17.05 -12.73 -8.87
CA LEU A 268 15.98 -11.73 -8.70
C LEU A 268 14.80 -12.33 -7.93
N LEU A 269 14.37 -13.54 -8.27
CA LEU A 269 13.28 -14.24 -7.59
C LEU A 269 13.64 -14.55 -6.13
N ILE A 270 14.83 -15.08 -5.86
CA ILE A 270 15.29 -15.34 -4.49
C ILE A 270 15.42 -14.02 -3.70
N GLY A 271 16.00 -12.98 -4.30
CA GLY A 271 16.09 -11.66 -3.66
C GLY A 271 14.72 -11.05 -3.34
N ALA A 272 13.77 -11.19 -4.26
CA ALA A 272 12.39 -10.75 -4.05
C ALA A 272 11.71 -11.54 -2.93
N LEU A 273 11.88 -12.86 -2.87
CA LEU A 273 11.34 -13.70 -1.79
C LEU A 273 11.95 -13.34 -0.43
N LEU A 274 13.27 -13.15 -0.36
CA LEU A 274 13.99 -12.74 0.84
C LEU A 274 13.63 -11.32 1.30
N PHE A 275 13.05 -10.51 0.43
CA PHE A 275 12.50 -9.21 0.79
C PHE A 275 11.03 -9.30 1.21
N CYS A 276 10.23 -10.03 0.43
CA CYS A 276 8.78 -10.11 0.59
C CYS A 276 8.35 -10.90 1.83
N ILE A 277 8.94 -12.08 2.06
CA ILE A 277 8.54 -12.97 3.17
C ILE A 277 8.77 -12.29 4.53
N PRO A 278 9.97 -11.74 4.83
CA PRO A 278 10.19 -11.10 6.12
C PRO A 278 9.37 -9.82 6.28
N LEU A 279 9.20 -9.04 5.22
CA LEU A 279 8.41 -7.83 5.26
C LEU A 279 6.93 -8.14 5.55
N ALA A 280 6.38 -9.20 4.94
CA ALA A 280 5.03 -9.67 5.24
C ALA A 280 4.90 -10.11 6.71
N ILE A 281 5.89 -10.84 7.24
CA ILE A 281 5.89 -11.23 8.65
C ILE A 281 5.96 -10.00 9.56
N LEU A 282 6.83 -9.03 9.27
CA LEU A 282 6.95 -7.78 10.03
C LEU A 282 5.67 -6.94 9.97
N THR A 283 4.98 -6.92 8.83
CA THR A 283 3.69 -6.20 8.71
C THR A 283 2.57 -6.85 9.53
N LEU A 284 2.57 -8.19 9.64
CA LEU A 284 1.54 -8.92 10.38
C LEU A 284 1.81 -8.98 11.88
N LYS A 285 3.08 -9.12 12.27
CA LYS A 285 3.48 -9.40 13.66
C LYS A 285 4.15 -8.22 14.35
N GLY A 286 4.55 -7.18 13.62
CA GLY A 286 5.31 -6.05 14.15
C GLY A 286 6.80 -6.36 14.35
N ILE A 287 7.54 -5.36 14.82
CA ILE A 287 9.00 -5.47 15.03
C ILE A 287 9.33 -6.07 16.39
N THR A 288 8.50 -5.83 17.40
CA THR A 288 8.78 -6.22 18.78
C THR A 288 8.38 -7.67 19.07
N THR A 289 9.17 -8.35 19.90
CA THR A 289 8.95 -9.75 20.32
C THR A 289 9.50 -10.01 21.72
N ASP A 290 8.96 -11.02 22.39
CA ASP A 290 9.38 -11.47 23.73
C ASP A 290 10.72 -12.24 23.76
N ASN A 291 11.61 -11.98 22.81
CA ASN A 291 12.96 -12.56 22.78
C ASN A 291 13.94 -11.68 23.57
N PHE A 292 15.14 -12.21 23.89
CA PHE A 292 16.21 -11.50 24.61
C PHE A 292 16.51 -10.09 24.06
N LEU A 293 16.46 -9.92 22.73
CA LEU A 293 16.71 -8.64 22.05
C LEU A 293 15.49 -7.71 21.98
N GLY A 294 14.28 -8.20 22.30
CA GLY A 294 13.04 -7.43 22.16
C GLY A 294 12.59 -7.19 20.71
N ILE A 295 13.31 -7.69 19.70
CA ILE A 295 13.09 -7.41 18.27
C ILE A 295 13.23 -8.65 17.36
N ARG A 296 12.47 -8.66 16.26
CA ARG A 296 12.54 -9.63 15.14
C ARG A 296 13.78 -9.43 14.28
N PHE A 297 14.96 -9.74 14.83
CA PHE A 297 16.24 -9.47 14.18
C PHE A 297 16.42 -10.23 12.86
N VAL A 298 16.00 -11.50 12.79
CA VAL A 298 16.13 -12.34 11.58
C VAL A 298 15.31 -11.74 10.44
N GLU A 299 14.07 -11.38 10.73
CA GLU A 299 13.15 -10.80 9.76
C GLU A 299 13.58 -9.40 9.32
N LEU A 300 14.27 -8.65 10.20
CA LEU A 300 14.91 -7.38 9.85
C LEU A 300 16.15 -7.53 8.98
N ALA A 301 16.92 -8.63 9.12
CA ALA A 301 18.18 -8.85 8.41
C ALA A 301 18.00 -9.44 7.00
N LEU A 302 16.99 -10.29 6.81
CA LEU A 302 16.74 -11.01 5.55
C LEU A 302 16.53 -10.10 4.32
N PRO A 303 15.83 -8.95 4.40
CA PRO A 303 15.73 -8.02 3.28
C PRO A 303 17.09 -7.48 2.81
N PHE A 304 18.05 -7.28 3.72
CA PHE A 304 19.40 -6.83 3.38
C PHE A 304 20.21 -7.94 2.71
N LEU A 305 20.04 -9.20 3.12
CA LEU A 305 20.63 -10.35 2.45
C LEU A 305 20.08 -10.51 1.02
N GLY A 306 18.77 -10.33 0.84
CA GLY A 306 18.14 -10.31 -0.48
C GLY A 306 18.70 -9.19 -1.38
N ALA A 307 18.85 -7.98 -0.83
CA ALA A 307 19.42 -6.85 -1.56
C ALA A 307 20.92 -7.05 -1.91
N ALA A 308 21.69 -7.72 -1.04
CA ALA A 308 23.07 -8.10 -1.32
C ALA A 308 23.17 -9.17 -2.43
N LEU A 309 22.27 -10.16 -2.44
CA LEU A 309 22.20 -11.21 -3.47
C LEU A 309 21.87 -10.66 -4.87
N VAL A 310 20.99 -9.66 -4.93
CA VAL A 310 20.66 -8.95 -6.18
C VAL A 310 21.78 -7.96 -6.58
N GLY A 311 22.78 -7.76 -5.71
CA GLY A 311 23.92 -6.89 -5.98
C GLY A 311 23.62 -5.41 -5.86
N ILE A 312 22.50 -5.04 -5.21
CA ILE A 312 22.11 -3.67 -4.89
C ILE A 312 23.02 -3.12 -3.79
N ILE A 313 23.37 -3.97 -2.81
CA ILE A 313 24.31 -3.66 -1.74
C ILE A 313 25.62 -4.40 -2.03
N ARG A 314 26.57 -3.73 -2.67
CA ARG A 314 28.00 -4.11 -2.65
C ARG A 314 28.78 -2.92 -2.12
N LYS A 315 29.73 -3.23 -1.21
CA LYS A 315 30.61 -2.35 -0.43
C LYS A 315 30.83 -0.96 -1.03
#